data_AF-A0A7V8F797-F1
#
_entry.id   AF-A0A7V8F797-F1
#
_cell.length_a   1.000
_cell.length_b   1.000
_cell.length_c   1.000
_cell.angle_alpha   90.00
_cell.angle_beta   90.00
_cell.angle_gamma   90.00
#
_symmetry.space_group_name_H-M   'P 1'
#
loop_
_entity.id
_entity.type
_entity.pdbx_description
1 polymer ?
#
loop_
_entity_poly.entity_id
_entity_poly.type
_entity_poly.pdbx_seq_one_letter_code
_entity_poly.pdbx_strand_id
1 'polypeptide(L)'
;MNAAIGYVLIALAVLNLVGLLFLFRRTSKIHVVPQAPAPATPRDEPATEDATPAIEPDQLDSMLRRLENRLGDIEDQVRRAPAVSVASEGGINTDRALALAQRLARQGSSPQEIADTCGLSLTEAELLHRLHSGR
;
A
#
# COMPACT_ATOMS: atom_id res chain seq x y z
N MET A 1 13.82 27.18 -26.13
CA MET A 1 13.30 26.25 -25.11
C MET A 1 14.34 26.16 -24.00
N ASN A 2 14.04 26.66 -22.81
CA ASN A 2 15.06 26.92 -21.78
C ASN A 2 15.58 25.60 -21.19
N ALA A 3 16.81 25.22 -21.53
CA ALA A 3 17.47 24.01 -21.01
C ALA A 3 17.44 23.93 -19.48
N ALA A 4 17.44 25.07 -18.79
CA ALA A 4 17.27 25.19 -17.34
C ALA A 4 15.98 24.54 -16.83
N ILE A 5 14.86 24.67 -17.55
CA ILE A 5 13.58 24.06 -17.18
C ILE A 5 13.68 22.53 -17.31
N GLY A 6 14.38 22.03 -18.33
CA GLY A 6 14.64 20.61 -18.52
C GLY A 6 15.42 20.00 -17.34
N TYR A 7 16.50 20.65 -16.90
CA TYR A 7 17.29 20.17 -15.76
C TYR A 7 16.49 20.17 -14.45
N VAL A 8 15.64 21.18 -14.22
CA VAL A 8 14.79 21.23 -13.02
C VAL A 8 13.77 20.08 -13.01
N LEU A 9 13.16 19.77 -14.17
CA LEU A 9 12.23 18.65 -14.28
C LEU A 9 12.93 17.30 -14.07
N ILE A 10 14.13 17.13 -14.63
CA ILE A 10 14.93 15.91 -14.44
C ILE A 10 15.32 15.76 -12.96
N ALA A 11 15.76 16.84 -12.30
CA ALA A 11 16.11 16.81 -10.88
C ALA A 11 14.91 16.43 -10.00
N LEU A 12 13.72 16.98 -10.28
CA LEU A 12 12.48 16.61 -9.59
C LEU A 12 12.10 15.15 -9.81
N ALA A 13 12.24 14.64 -11.04
CA ALA A 13 11.94 13.26 -11.37
C ALA A 13 12.87 12.29 -10.63
N VAL A 14 14.18 12.59 -10.59
CA VAL A 14 15.16 11.78 -9.85
C VAL A 14 14.88 11.82 -8.34
N LEU A 15 14.57 12.99 -7.79
CA LEU A 15 14.23 13.13 -6.37
C LEU A 15 12.99 12.29 -6.01
N ASN A 16 11.95 12.33 -6.85
CA ASN A 16 10.72 11.56 -6.65
C ASN A 16 10.99 10.04 -6.73
N LEU A 17 11.78 9.60 -7.72
CA LEU A 17 12.15 8.20 -7.89
C LEU A 17 12.95 7.67 -6.69
N VAL A 18 13.92 8.46 -6.19
CA VAL A 18 14.68 8.11 -4.98
C VAL A 18 13.77 8.06 -3.75
N GLY A 19 12.83 9.00 -3.62
CA GLY A 19 11.85 9.01 -2.53
C GLY A 19 10.95 7.77 -2.54
N LEU A 20 10.41 7.40 -3.70
CA LEU A 20 9.61 6.18 -3.89
C LEU A 20 10.42 4.92 -3.59
N LEU A 21 11.64 4.83 -4.09
CA LEU A 21 12.52 3.68 -3.85
C LEU A 21 12.86 3.54 -2.36
N PHE A 22 13.10 4.65 -1.66
CA PHE A 22 13.32 4.63 -0.22
C PHE A 22 12.08 4.18 0.56
N LEU A 23 10.90 4.67 0.17
CA LEU A 23 9.62 4.27 0.78
C LEU A 23 9.38 2.77 0.59
N PHE A 24 9.63 2.26 -0.62
CA PHE A 24 9.50 0.85 -0.97
C PHE A 24 10.48 -0.02 -0.18
N ARG A 25 11.75 0.40 -0.07
CA ARG A 25 12.73 -0.31 0.76
C ARG A 25 12.35 -0.30 2.25
N ARG A 26 11.71 0.77 2.72
CA ARG A 26 11.24 0.86 4.11
C ARG A 26 10.05 -0.08 4.36
N THR A 27 9.08 -0.15 3.46
CA THR A 27 7.91 -1.02 3.62
C THR A 27 8.23 -2.49 3.38
N SER A 28 9.11 -2.83 2.44
CA SER A 28 9.57 -4.21 2.22
C SER A 28 10.30 -4.80 3.43
N LYS A 29 11.00 -3.99 4.23
CA LYS A 29 11.62 -4.45 5.50
C LYS A 29 10.60 -4.79 6.58
N ILE A 30 9.39 -4.24 6.51
CA ILE A 30 8.32 -4.49 7.49
C ILE A 30 7.59 -5.80 7.15
N HIS A 31 7.64 -6.26 5.90
CA HIS A 31 7.09 -7.54 5.44
C HIS A 31 8.04 -8.74 5.61
N VAL A 32 8.87 -8.75 6.66
CA VAL A 32 9.37 -10.03 7.19
C VAL A 32 8.21 -10.63 7.96
N VAL A 33 7.48 -11.54 7.31
CA VAL A 33 6.49 -12.40 7.98
C VAL A 33 7.17 -13.04 9.18
N PRO A 34 6.65 -12.88 10.41
CA PRO A 34 7.14 -13.63 11.56
C PRO A 34 6.88 -15.10 11.27
N GLN A 35 7.93 -15.84 10.95
CA GLN A 35 7.90 -17.30 10.90
C GLN A 35 7.52 -17.76 12.31
N ALA A 36 6.30 -18.27 12.46
CA ALA A 36 5.79 -18.79 13.71
C ALA A 36 6.78 -19.84 14.26
N PRO A 37 7.08 -19.82 15.58
CA PRO A 37 8.04 -20.75 16.16
C PRO A 37 7.47 -22.17 16.09
N ALA A 38 8.03 -22.99 15.21
CA ALA A 38 7.86 -24.43 15.26
C ALA A 38 8.55 -24.96 16.54
N PRO A 39 7.90 -25.86 17.30
CA PRO A 39 8.44 -26.36 18.56
C PRO A 39 9.75 -27.13 18.36
N ALA A 40 10.68 -26.88 19.28
CA ALA A 40 12.05 -27.37 19.28
C ALA A 40 12.17 -28.90 19.21
N THR A 41 12.96 -29.36 18.26
CA THR A 41 13.77 -30.58 18.42
C THR A 41 15.24 -30.16 18.27
N PRO A 42 16.15 -30.56 19.17
CA PRO A 42 17.55 -30.19 19.07
C PRO A 42 18.21 -31.05 17.99
N ARG A 43 18.69 -30.43 16.93
CA ARG A 43 19.62 -31.07 15.99
C ARG A 43 20.75 -30.09 15.71
N ASP A 44 21.96 -30.57 15.96
CA ASP A 44 23.23 -29.85 15.91
C ASP A 44 23.44 -29.08 14.59
N GLU A 45 23.97 -27.85 14.72
CA GLU A 45 24.67 -27.12 13.65
C GLU A 45 25.98 -27.85 13.25
N PRO A 46 26.71 -27.44 12.19
CA PRO A 46 26.36 -26.56 11.06
C PRO A 46 26.68 -27.24 9.70
N ALA A 47 25.87 -26.99 8.68
CA ALA A 47 26.29 -27.26 7.30
C ALA A 47 25.87 -26.10 6.41
N THR A 48 26.89 -25.47 5.82
CA THR A 48 26.85 -24.54 4.71
C THR A 48 25.83 -25.00 3.65
N GLU A 49 24.61 -24.46 3.70
CA GLU A 49 23.67 -24.61 2.59
C GLU A 49 24.11 -23.63 1.50
N ASP A 50 24.76 -24.22 0.49
CA ASP A 50 24.96 -23.62 -0.82
C ASP A 50 23.71 -22.84 -1.22
N ALA A 51 23.90 -21.57 -1.61
CA ALA A 51 22.86 -20.75 -2.21
C ALA A 51 22.54 -21.28 -3.62
N THR A 52 22.02 -22.50 -3.71
CA THR A 52 21.34 -22.99 -4.90
C THR A 52 20.06 -22.17 -5.04
N PRO A 53 19.85 -21.50 -6.19
CA PRO A 53 18.60 -20.79 -6.40
C PRO A 53 17.46 -21.80 -6.30
N ALA A 54 16.57 -21.61 -5.32
CA ALA A 54 15.42 -22.48 -5.05
C ALA A 54 14.36 -22.47 -6.18
N ILE A 55 14.67 -21.84 -7.32
CA ILE A 55 13.80 -21.64 -8.47
C ILE A 55 14.61 -22.04 -9.69
N GLU A 56 14.17 -23.11 -10.37
CA GLU A 56 14.77 -23.52 -11.62
C GLU A 56 14.59 -22.41 -12.69
N PRO A 57 15.59 -22.18 -13.55
CA PRO A 57 15.55 -21.10 -14.54
C PRO A 57 14.37 -21.21 -15.51
N ASP A 58 13.91 -22.43 -15.79
CA ASP A 58 12.73 -22.69 -16.63
C ASP A 58 11.42 -22.25 -15.94
N GLN A 59 11.36 -22.41 -14.62
CA GLN A 59 10.23 -21.92 -13.81
C GLN A 59 10.20 -20.39 -13.82
N LEU A 60 11.37 -19.76 -13.69
CA LEU A 60 11.49 -18.30 -13.78
C LEU A 60 11.07 -17.76 -15.16
N ASP A 61 11.51 -18.40 -16.26
CA ASP A 61 11.13 -17.99 -17.61
C ASP A 61 9.61 -18.12 -17.83
N SER A 62 9.00 -19.19 -17.31
CA SER A 62 7.54 -19.36 -17.36
C SER A 62 6.79 -18.28 -16.59
N MET A 63 7.34 -17.84 -15.45
CA MET A 63 6.76 -16.77 -14.63
C MET A 63 6.90 -15.41 -15.32
N LEU A 64 8.06 -15.12 -15.92
CA LEU A 64 8.31 -13.88 -16.65
C LEU A 64 7.38 -13.77 -17.86
N ARG A 65 7.27 -14.82 -18.69
CA ARG A 65 6.33 -14.84 -19.83
C ARG A 65 4.88 -14.63 -19.39
N ARG A 66 4.48 -15.21 -18.26
CA ARG A 66 3.13 -15.02 -17.72
C ARG A 66 2.92 -13.58 -17.24
N LEU A 67 3.93 -12.95 -16.67
CA LEU A 67 3.87 -11.55 -16.26
C LEU A 67 3.82 -10.60 -17.47
N GLU A 68 4.59 -10.86 -18.52
CA GLU A 68 4.57 -10.10 -19.76
C GLU A 68 3.18 -10.11 -20.41
N ASN A 69 2.57 -11.29 -20.53
CA ASN A 69 1.21 -11.40 -21.08
C ASN A 69 0.18 -10.62 -20.25
N ARG A 70 0.26 -10.71 -18.92
CA ARG A 70 -0.65 -9.97 -18.03
C ARG A 70 -0.44 -8.46 -18.09
N LEU A 71 0.79 -8.00 -18.29
CA LEU A 71 1.09 -6.57 -18.47
C LEU A 71 0.54 -6.06 -19.80
N GLY A 72 0.65 -6.85 -20.87
CA GLY A 72 0.04 -6.53 -22.16
C GLY A 72 -1.48 -6.43 -22.06
N ASP A 73 -2.13 -7.36 -21.37
CA ASP A 73 -3.59 -7.33 -21.15
C ASP A 73 -4.03 -6.08 -20.37
N ILE A 74 -3.25 -5.68 -19.35
CA ILE A 74 -3.51 -4.47 -18.56
C ILE A 74 -3.29 -3.21 -19.42
N GLU A 75 -2.23 -3.17 -20.22
CA GLU A 75 -1.98 -2.04 -21.13
C GLU A 75 -3.12 -1.87 -22.13
N ASP A 76 -3.59 -2.97 -22.73
CA ASP A 76 -4.73 -2.97 -23.64
C ASP A 76 -6.02 -2.56 -22.94
N GLN A 77 -6.23 -3.00 -21.70
CA GLN A 77 -7.38 -2.62 -20.89
C GLN A 77 -7.36 -1.11 -20.55
N VAL A 78 -6.20 -0.57 -20.20
CA VAL A 78 -6.02 0.87 -19.92
C VAL A 78 -6.18 1.70 -21.20
N ARG A 79 -5.68 1.22 -22.34
CA ARG A 79 -5.85 1.89 -23.64
C ARG A 79 -7.32 1.92 -24.10
N ARG A 80 -8.06 0.84 -23.90
CA ARG A 80 -9.46 0.72 -24.34
C ARG A 80 -10.45 1.38 -23.37
N ALA A 81 -10.12 1.48 -22.09
CA ALA A 81 -10.97 2.10 -21.08
C ALA A 81 -10.12 2.90 -20.08
N PRO A 82 -9.69 4.14 -20.42
CA PRO A 82 -8.92 5.00 -19.51
C PRO A 82 -9.70 5.47 -18.28
N ALA A 83 -10.91 4.95 -18.05
CA ALA A 83 -11.89 5.45 -17.09
C ALA A 83 -12.34 4.40 -16.06
N VAL A 84 -11.48 3.43 -15.70
CA VAL A 84 -11.65 2.82 -14.37
C VAL A 84 -11.13 3.82 -13.34
N SER A 85 -11.99 4.78 -13.02
CA SER A 85 -11.88 5.67 -11.87
C SER A 85 -11.89 4.82 -10.61
N VAL A 86 -10.72 4.39 -10.14
CA VAL A 86 -10.59 3.59 -8.91
C VAL A 86 -10.75 4.45 -7.64
N ALA A 87 -10.90 5.77 -7.71
CA ALA A 87 -10.81 6.58 -6.48
C ALA A 87 -11.53 7.94 -6.44
N SER A 88 -12.38 8.32 -7.42
CA SER A 88 -12.92 9.70 -7.42
C SER A 88 -14.33 9.86 -6.82
N GLU A 89 -15.16 8.82 -6.74
CA GLU A 89 -16.50 8.94 -6.13
C GLU A 89 -16.51 8.77 -4.61
N GLY A 90 -15.47 8.11 -4.07
CA GLY A 90 -15.27 7.99 -2.63
C GLY A 90 -14.98 9.35 -1.98
N GLY A 91 -14.04 10.13 -2.53
CA GLY A 91 -13.49 11.32 -1.88
C GLY A 91 -14.52 12.35 -1.41
N ILE A 92 -15.47 12.75 -2.27
CA ILE A 92 -16.42 13.83 -1.95
C ILE A 92 -17.46 13.37 -0.90
N ASN A 93 -17.92 12.12 -1.00
CA ASN A 93 -18.87 11.56 -0.04
C ASN A 93 -18.19 11.19 1.27
N THR A 94 -16.94 10.72 1.23
CA THR A 94 -16.13 10.46 2.43
C THR A 94 -15.82 11.75 3.17
N ASP A 95 -15.52 12.85 2.48
CA ASP A 95 -15.26 14.15 3.14
C ASP A 95 -16.49 14.66 3.89
N ARG A 96 -17.68 14.48 3.30
CA ARG A 96 -18.95 14.84 3.96
C ARG A 96 -19.28 13.93 5.14
N ALA A 97 -19.05 12.62 5.01
CA ALA A 97 -19.23 11.66 6.09
C ALA A 97 -18.24 11.92 7.24
N LEU A 98 -17.00 12.31 6.91
CA LEU A 98 -15.95 12.62 7.88
C LEU A 98 -16.26 13.91 8.66
N ALA A 99 -16.77 14.95 8.00
CA ALA A 99 -17.25 16.16 8.68
C ALA A 99 -18.41 15.87 9.67
N LEU A 100 -19.29 14.93 9.31
CA LEU A 100 -20.38 14.46 10.19
C LEU A 100 -19.80 13.67 11.37
N ALA A 101 -18.88 12.73 11.11
CA ALA A 101 -18.21 11.93 12.12
C ALA A 101 -17.45 12.80 13.14
N GLN A 102 -16.78 13.86 12.68
CA GLN A 102 -16.11 14.84 13.55
C GLN A 102 -17.11 15.57 14.45
N ARG A 103 -18.29 15.92 13.94
CA ARG A 103 -19.34 16.56 14.74
C ARG A 103 -19.86 15.62 15.83
N LEU A 104 -20.08 14.35 15.51
CA LEU A 104 -20.52 13.34 16.46
C LEU A 104 -19.44 13.04 17.51
N ALA A 105 -18.18 12.96 17.09
CA ALA A 105 -17.05 12.77 18.00
C ALA A 105 -16.94 13.90 19.04
N ARG A 106 -17.17 15.16 18.62
CA ARG A 106 -17.23 16.31 19.54
C ARG A 106 -18.45 16.30 20.46
N GLN A 107 -19.55 15.67 20.03
CA GLN A 107 -20.74 15.48 20.86
C GLN A 107 -20.60 14.33 21.87
N GLY A 108 -19.47 13.62 21.84
CA GLY A 108 -19.19 12.50 22.75
C GLY A 108 -19.87 11.19 22.35
N SER A 109 -20.34 11.06 21.10
CA SER A 109 -20.91 9.81 20.59
C SER A 109 -19.89 8.68 20.68
N SER A 110 -20.39 7.47 20.90
CA SER A 110 -19.52 6.29 20.99
C SER A 110 -18.86 6.01 19.62
N PRO A 111 -17.64 5.45 19.59
CA PRO A 111 -16.98 5.07 18.34
C PRO A 111 -17.83 4.12 17.48
N GLN A 112 -18.61 3.25 18.12
CA GLN A 112 -19.54 2.33 17.48
C GLN A 112 -20.63 3.10 16.70
N GLU A 113 -21.29 4.06 17.35
CA GLU A 113 -22.33 4.88 16.71
C GLU A 113 -21.79 5.75 15.58
N ILE A 114 -20.55 6.23 15.69
CA ILE A 114 -19.89 7.01 14.65
C ILE A 114 -19.61 6.15 13.41
N ALA A 115 -19.11 4.92 13.61
CA ALA A 115 -18.87 3.96 12.53
C ALA A 115 -20.17 3.60 11.80
N ASP A 116 -21.22 3.26 12.56
CA ASP A 116 -22.51 2.83 12.02
C ASP A 116 -23.25 3.97 11.29
N THR A 117 -23.17 5.20 11.81
CA THR A 117 -23.87 6.36 11.22
C THR A 117 -23.16 6.93 9.99
N CYS A 118 -21.82 6.88 9.98
CA CYS A 118 -21.01 7.51 8.92
C CYS A 118 -20.51 6.51 7.88
N GLY A 119 -20.76 5.20 8.06
CA GLY A 119 -20.25 4.15 7.18
C GLY A 119 -18.71 4.05 7.21
N LEU A 120 -18.10 4.40 8.33
CA LEU A 120 -16.64 4.39 8.52
C LEU A 120 -16.21 3.07 9.17
N SER A 121 -14.93 2.72 9.01
CA SER A 121 -14.38 1.57 9.75
C SER A 121 -14.34 1.86 11.25
N LEU A 122 -14.50 0.82 12.07
CA LEU A 122 -14.48 0.94 13.54
C LEU A 122 -13.17 1.58 14.04
N THR A 123 -12.04 1.26 13.40
CA THR A 123 -10.73 1.84 13.70
C THR A 123 -10.64 3.32 13.38
N GLU A 124 -11.24 3.78 12.28
CA GLU A 124 -11.28 5.21 11.93
C GLU A 124 -12.16 5.98 12.91
N ALA A 125 -13.29 5.41 13.32
CA ALA A 125 -14.17 6.02 14.32
C ALA A 125 -13.50 6.15 15.69
N GLU A 126 -12.74 5.13 16.13
CA GLU A 126 -11.95 5.21 17.38
C GLU A 126 -10.88 6.30 17.32
N LEU A 127 -10.17 6.42 16.19
CA LEU A 127 -9.18 7.48 15.98
C LEU A 127 -9.82 8.87 16.01
N LEU A 128 -10.96 9.05 15.33
CA LEU A 128 -11.71 10.30 15.34
C LEU A 128 -12.20 10.65 16.75
N HIS A 129 -12.72 9.67 17.49
CA HIS A 129 -13.16 9.84 18.86
C HIS A 129 -12.00 10.27 19.75
N ARG A 130 -10.85 9.59 19.73
CA ARG A 130 -9.66 9.98 20.51
C ARG A 130 -9.13 11.38 20.18
N LEU A 131 -9.21 11.79 18.91
CA LEU A 131 -8.69 13.09 18.48
C LEU A 131 -9.62 14.26 18.83
N HIS A 132 -10.92 14.02 18.96
CA HIS A 132 -11.94 15.07 19.12
C HIS A 132 -12.72 15.03 20.44
N SER A 133 -12.65 13.96 21.22
CA SER A 133 -13.35 13.86 22.52
C SER A 133 -12.66 14.62 23.65
N GLY A 134 -11.40 15.02 23.46
CA GLY A 134 -10.57 15.69 24.46
C GLY A 134 -10.44 17.21 24.29
N ARG A 135 -11.34 17.87 23.54
CA ARG A 135 -11.28 19.31 23.29
C ARG A 135 -12.59 20.01 23.64
#